data_AF-A0A2E7R399-F1
#
_entry.id   AF-A0A2E7R399-F1
#
_cell.length_a   1.000
_cell.length_b   1.000
_cell.length_c   1.000
_cell.angle_alpha   90.00
_cell.angle_beta   90.00
_cell.angle_gamma   90.00
#
_symmetry.space_group_name_H-M   'P 1'
#
loop_
_entity.id
_entity.type
_entity.pdbx_description
1 polymer ?
#
loop_
_entity_poly.entity_id
_entity_poly.type
_entity_poly.pdbx_seq_one_letter_code
_entity_poly.pdbx_strand_id
1 'polypeptide(L)'
;GGASGSVGGGIRLATFGLLAHKFISVLRGDANQALFGRSITDHDFRIALVFATCSILFLMGMVLLISQTTDAALEDVIFETTSAFSKTGFTTGLTASLSDEGKLLFCLSMLVGRIGPLAVLTLFAGDPDRPSTPPTVHYPPESVTLG
;
A
#
# COMPACT_ATOMS: atom_id res chain seq x y z
N GLY A 1 -1.01 7.58 -7.59
CA GLY A 1 -2.30 7.27 -6.94
C GLY A 1 -3.20 8.48 -6.91
N GLY A 2 -4.49 8.30 -6.63
CA GLY A 2 -5.49 9.37 -6.62
C GLY A 2 -5.81 9.95 -5.24
N ALA A 3 -6.70 10.95 -5.21
CA ALA A 3 -7.28 11.51 -3.99
C ALA A 3 -8.15 10.48 -3.23
N SER A 4 -8.37 10.70 -1.93
CA SER A 4 -9.27 9.87 -1.12
C SER A 4 -10.68 9.86 -1.68
N GLY A 5 -11.28 8.67 -1.84
CA GLY A 5 -12.58 8.50 -2.48
C GLY A 5 -12.52 8.39 -4.01
N SER A 6 -11.35 8.52 -4.63
CA SER A 6 -11.17 8.32 -6.07
C SER A 6 -11.25 6.83 -6.46
N VAL A 7 -11.69 6.61 -7.71
CA VAL A 7 -11.69 5.29 -8.37
C VAL A 7 -10.27 4.93 -8.86
N GLY A 8 -9.32 5.88 -8.88
CA GLY A 8 -7.91 5.62 -9.21
C GLY A 8 -7.25 4.67 -8.23
N GLY A 9 -6.44 3.72 -8.74
CA GLY A 9 -5.79 2.69 -7.95
C GLY A 9 -4.48 3.14 -7.30
N GLY A 10 -3.86 2.24 -6.55
CA GLY A 10 -2.54 2.40 -5.95
C GLY A 10 -2.51 3.10 -4.59
N ILE A 11 -1.33 3.58 -4.18
CA ILE A 11 -1.14 4.28 -2.90
C ILE A 11 -1.88 5.62 -2.97
N ARG A 12 -2.85 5.81 -2.06
CA ARG A 12 -3.68 7.03 -2.02
C ARG A 12 -2.87 8.22 -1.51
N LEU A 13 -3.23 9.40 -1.99
CA LEU A 13 -2.59 10.65 -1.59
C LEU A 13 -2.70 10.89 -0.07
N ALA A 14 -3.82 10.52 0.56
CA ALA A 14 -3.96 10.61 2.01
C ALA A 14 -3.04 9.67 2.78
N THR A 15 -2.85 8.43 2.29
CA THR A 15 -1.89 7.48 2.88
C THR A 15 -0.47 8.05 2.80
N PHE A 16 -0.09 8.54 1.62
CA PHE A 16 1.22 9.15 1.42
C PHE A 16 1.42 10.40 2.30
N GLY A 17 0.43 11.31 2.32
CA GLY A 17 0.48 12.53 3.13
C GLY A 17 0.55 12.24 4.63
N LEU A 18 -0.18 11.23 5.10
CA LEU A 18 -0.14 10.79 6.49
C LEU A 18 1.23 10.23 6.88
N LEU A 19 1.79 9.33 6.06
CA LEU A 19 3.11 8.74 6.31
C LEU A 19 4.21 9.81 6.25
N ALA A 20 4.18 10.70 5.26
CA ALA A 20 5.14 11.79 5.12
C ALA A 20 5.07 12.78 6.29
N HIS A 21 3.86 13.14 6.74
CA HIS A 21 3.69 14.01 7.90
C HIS A 21 4.21 13.36 9.18
N LYS A 22 3.90 12.07 9.43
CA LYS A 22 4.42 11.34 10.57
C LYS A 22 5.95 11.30 10.53
N PHE A 23 6.55 11.01 9.38
CA PHE A 23 7.99 11.01 9.22
C PHE A 23 8.63 12.36 9.61
N ILE A 24 8.06 13.47 9.13
CA ILE A 24 8.52 14.83 9.49
C ILE A 24 8.33 15.12 10.98
N SER A 25 7.19 14.72 11.57
CA SER A 25 6.89 14.90 12.99
C SER A 25 7.90 14.17 13.89
N VAL A 26 8.24 12.92 13.52
CA VAL A 26 9.24 12.10 14.21
C VAL A 26 10.62 12.76 14.13
N LEU A 27 11.02 13.25 12.95
CA LEU A 27 12.28 13.98 12.79
C LEU A 27 12.35 15.28 13.59
N ARG A 28 11.22 15.95 13.79
CA ARG A 28 11.12 17.18 14.60
C ARG A 28 11.04 16.92 16.11
N GLY A 29 10.81 15.67 16.53
CA GLY A 29 10.54 15.33 17.92
C GLY A 29 9.17 15.81 18.42
N ASP A 30 8.27 16.22 17.52
CA ASP A 30 6.93 16.66 17.88
C ASP A 30 6.05 15.44 18.18
N ALA A 31 5.67 15.28 19.45
CA ALA A 31 4.77 14.22 19.90
C ALA A 31 3.31 14.44 19.46
N ASN A 32 2.94 15.70 19.17
CA ASN A 32 1.59 16.06 18.73
C ASN A 32 1.44 15.92 17.21
N GLN A 33 0.85 14.80 16.80
CA GLN A 33 0.52 14.48 15.41
C GLN A 33 -0.76 15.21 14.96
N ALA A 34 -0.74 16.55 15.03
CA ALA A 34 -1.85 17.37 14.58
C ALA A 34 -1.66 17.78 13.12
N LEU A 35 -2.49 17.25 12.23
CA LEU A 35 -2.55 17.67 10.83
C LEU A 35 -3.77 18.56 10.63
N PHE A 36 -3.58 19.77 10.12
CA PHE A 36 -4.64 20.78 9.93
C PHE A 36 -5.46 21.07 11.21
N GLY A 37 -4.83 21.02 12.39
CA GLY A 37 -5.50 21.26 13.67
C GLY A 37 -6.36 20.08 14.16
N ARG A 38 -6.26 18.90 13.55
CA ARG A 38 -6.90 17.66 14.01
C ARG A 38 -5.86 16.64 14.42
N SER A 39 -6.03 16.01 15.59
CA SER A 39 -5.16 14.92 16.02
C SER A 39 -5.40 13.69 15.15
N ILE A 40 -4.34 13.12 14.59
CA ILE A 40 -4.40 11.84 13.90
C ILE A 40 -4.17 10.72 14.90
N THR A 41 -5.00 9.68 14.85
CA THR A 41 -4.86 8.51 15.72
C THR A 41 -3.71 7.63 15.21
N ASP A 42 -2.91 7.05 16.11
CA ASP A 42 -1.88 6.08 15.72
C ASP A 42 -2.45 4.84 14.99
N HIS A 43 -3.76 4.58 15.16
CA HIS A 43 -4.47 3.54 14.41
C HIS A 43 -4.47 3.81 12.89
N ASP A 44 -4.78 5.04 12.47
CA ASP A 44 -4.80 5.43 11.05
C ASP A 44 -3.40 5.34 10.43
N PHE A 45 -2.39 5.71 11.21
CA PHE A 45 -0.99 5.56 10.78
C PHE A 45 -0.60 4.09 10.58
N ARG A 46 -0.95 3.20 11.51
CA ARG A 46 -0.67 1.76 11.38
C ARG A 46 -1.35 1.18 10.14
N ILE A 47 -2.62 1.52 9.90
CA ILE A 47 -3.35 1.10 8.71
C ILE A 47 -2.65 1.59 7.44
N ALA A 48 -2.27 2.87 7.41
CA ALA A 48 -1.57 3.46 6.27
C ALA A 48 -0.22 2.78 6.00
N LEU A 49 0.54 2.48 7.05
CA LEU A 49 1.83 1.80 6.97
C LEU A 49 1.67 0.38 6.44
N VAL A 50 0.75 -0.41 6.99
CA VAL A 50 0.49 -1.77 6.51
C VAL A 50 0.07 -1.76 5.04
N PHE A 51 -0.84 -0.86 4.66
CA PHE A 51 -1.28 -0.75 3.28
C PHE A 51 -0.12 -0.41 2.33
N ALA A 52 0.73 0.55 2.71
CA ALA A 52 1.89 0.93 1.91
C ALA A 52 2.87 -0.24 1.74
N THR A 53 3.23 -0.91 2.84
CA THR A 53 4.15 -2.04 2.82
C THR A 53 3.60 -3.21 2.00
N CYS A 54 2.35 -3.61 2.21
CA CYS A 54 1.71 -4.68 1.42
C CYS A 54 1.64 -4.33 -0.07
N SER A 55 1.35 -3.07 -0.41
CA SER A 55 1.31 -2.61 -1.80
C SER A 55 2.68 -2.73 -2.47
N ILE A 56 3.74 -2.32 -1.78
CA ILE A 56 5.12 -2.40 -2.30
C ILE A 56 5.54 -3.86 -2.49
N LEU A 57 5.29 -4.73 -1.50
CA LEU A 57 5.61 -6.16 -1.59
C LEU A 57 4.86 -6.82 -2.75
N PHE A 58 3.59 -6.50 -2.92
CA PHE A 58 2.77 -7.02 -4.03
C PHE A 58 3.31 -6.56 -5.39
N LEU A 59 3.61 -5.28 -5.55
CA LEU A 59 4.22 -4.72 -6.77
C LEU A 59 5.54 -5.42 -7.10
N MET A 60 6.40 -5.59 -6.11
CA MET A 60 7.71 -6.23 -6.29
C MET A 60 7.55 -7.70 -6.72
N GLY A 61 6.61 -8.43 -6.13
CA GLY A 61 6.27 -9.79 -6.55
C GLY A 61 5.74 -9.86 -7.98
N MET A 62 4.86 -8.93 -8.37
CA MET A 62 4.32 -8.88 -9.72
C MET A 62 5.39 -8.55 -10.76
N VAL A 63 6.26 -7.58 -10.49
CA VAL A 63 7.40 -7.26 -11.37
C VAL A 63 8.29 -8.49 -11.59
N LEU A 64 8.59 -9.24 -10.52
CA LEU A 64 9.40 -10.45 -10.63
C LEU A 64 8.70 -11.53 -11.47
N LEU A 65 7.40 -11.77 -11.27
CA LEU A 65 6.65 -12.75 -12.05
C LEU A 65 6.56 -12.36 -13.52
N ILE A 66 6.24 -11.10 -13.81
CA ILE A 66 6.11 -10.60 -15.18
C ILE A 66 7.45 -10.63 -15.90
N SER A 67 8.54 -10.27 -15.22
CA SER A 67 9.90 -10.33 -15.78
C SER A 67 10.33 -11.73 -16.22
N GLN A 68 9.69 -12.81 -15.73
CA GLN A 68 9.95 -14.17 -16.20
C GLN A 68 9.11 -14.55 -17.43
N THR A 69 8.10 -13.76 -17.75
CA THR A 69 7.17 -13.99 -18.87
C THR A 69 7.48 -13.13 -20.09
N THR A 70 8.44 -12.21 -19.98
CA THR A 70 8.82 -11.28 -21.05
C THR A 70 10.32 -11.00 -21.03
N ASP A 71 10.94 -10.82 -22.20
CA ASP A 71 12.35 -10.43 -22.35
C ASP A 71 12.58 -8.91 -22.36
N ALA A 72 11.55 -8.13 -22.04
CA ALA A 72 11.65 -6.68 -22.04
C ALA A 72 12.56 -6.12 -20.93
N ALA A 73 12.97 -4.87 -21.11
CA ALA A 73 13.79 -4.19 -20.12
C ALA A 73 13.04 -4.08 -18.77
N LEU A 74 13.78 -4.29 -17.67
CA LEU A 74 13.20 -4.26 -16.32
C LEU A 74 12.51 -2.93 -16.01
N GLU A 75 13.04 -1.82 -16.53
CA GLU A 75 12.46 -0.48 -16.39
C GLU A 75 11.06 -0.38 -17.00
N ASP A 76 10.83 -0.99 -18.16
CA ASP A 76 9.52 -1.05 -18.81
C ASP A 76 8.55 -1.89 -17.99
N VAL A 77 9.00 -3.04 -17.49
CA VAL A 77 8.18 -3.93 -16.64
C VAL A 77 7.76 -3.22 -15.35
N ILE A 78 8.68 -2.51 -14.68
CA ILE A 78 8.39 -1.75 -13.46
C ILE A 78 7.39 -0.64 -13.76
N PHE A 79 7.60 0.12 -14.84
CA PHE A 79 6.72 1.22 -15.23
C PHE A 79 5.30 0.72 -15.53
N GLU A 80 5.19 -0.31 -16.36
CA GLU A 80 3.91 -0.90 -16.78
C GLU A 80 3.16 -1.54 -15.61
N THR A 81 3.85 -2.31 -14.77
CA THR A 81 3.23 -2.94 -13.59
C THR A 81 2.75 -1.87 -12.60
N THR A 82 3.52 -0.81 -12.41
CA THR A 82 3.13 0.33 -11.55
C THR A 82 1.94 1.10 -12.13
N SER A 83 1.89 1.26 -13.46
CA SER A 83 0.79 1.91 -14.17
C SER A 83 -0.49 1.09 -14.09
N ALA A 84 -0.40 -0.24 -14.26
CA ALA A 84 -1.51 -1.17 -14.11
C ALA A 84 -2.06 -1.16 -12.68
N PHE A 85 -1.20 -1.27 -11.67
CA PHE A 85 -1.58 -1.20 -10.25
C PHE A 85 -2.23 0.14 -9.88
N SER A 86 -1.68 1.25 -10.38
CA SER A 86 -2.24 2.59 -10.15
C SER A 86 -3.46 2.92 -11.01
N LYS A 87 -3.75 2.07 -12.02
CA LYS A 87 -4.77 2.27 -13.05
C LYS A 87 -4.63 3.62 -13.78
N THR A 88 -3.39 4.02 -14.07
CA THR A 88 -3.10 5.23 -14.84
C THR A 88 -3.30 5.04 -16.34
N GLY A 89 -3.21 3.81 -16.84
CA GLY A 89 -3.44 3.49 -18.25
C GLY A 89 -2.32 3.92 -19.20
N PHE A 90 -1.16 4.32 -18.66
CA PHE A 90 0.04 4.54 -19.44
C PHE A 90 0.70 3.20 -19.79
N THR A 91 1.23 3.12 -21.01
CA THR A 91 1.93 1.96 -21.53
C THR A 91 3.18 2.41 -22.28
N THR A 92 4.25 1.63 -22.19
CA THR A 92 5.45 1.79 -23.04
C THR A 92 5.31 0.99 -24.35
N GLY A 93 4.17 0.32 -24.54
CA GLY A 93 3.91 -0.61 -25.65
C GLY A 93 4.03 -2.07 -25.26
N LEU A 94 4.52 -2.36 -24.04
CA LEU A 94 4.74 -3.71 -23.54
C LEU A 94 3.45 -4.52 -23.48
N THR A 95 2.34 -3.91 -23.07
CA THR A 95 1.05 -4.60 -22.87
C THR A 95 0.56 -5.35 -24.11
N ALA A 96 0.89 -4.87 -25.31
CA ALA A 96 0.48 -5.48 -26.58
C ALA A 96 1.29 -6.73 -26.95
N SER A 97 2.54 -6.82 -26.49
CA SER A 97 3.46 -7.94 -26.76
C SER A 97 3.51 -9.00 -25.66
N LEU A 98 2.67 -8.87 -24.64
CA LEU A 98 2.64 -9.81 -23.52
C LEU A 98 2.07 -11.18 -23.91
N SER A 99 2.67 -12.24 -23.35
CA SER A 99 2.09 -13.58 -23.36
C SER A 99 0.75 -13.61 -22.61
N ASP A 100 -0.07 -14.62 -22.87
CA ASP A 100 -1.39 -14.73 -22.24
C ASP A 100 -1.30 -14.87 -20.70
N GLU A 101 -0.21 -15.48 -20.21
CA GLU A 101 0.14 -15.54 -18.79
C GLU A 101 0.46 -14.15 -18.21
N GLY A 102 1.25 -13.34 -18.92
CA GLY A 102 1.56 -11.96 -18.54
C GLY A 102 0.30 -11.10 -18.48
N LYS A 103 -0.61 -11.24 -19.46
CA LYS A 103 -1.89 -10.49 -19.46
C LYS A 103 -2.75 -10.82 -18.24
N LEU A 104 -2.77 -12.08 -17.81
CA LEU A 104 -3.48 -12.51 -16.60
C LEU A 104 -2.92 -11.83 -15.35
N LEU A 105 -1.58 -11.79 -15.22
CA LEU A 105 -0.89 -11.10 -14.13
C LEU A 105 -1.21 -9.60 -14.10
N PHE A 106 -1.22 -8.94 -15.26
CA PHE A 106 -1.62 -7.53 -15.38
C PHE A 106 -3.06 -7.30 -14.94
N CYS A 107 -4.02 -8.13 -15.40
CA CYS A 107 -5.41 -8.06 -14.95
C CYS A 107 -5.53 -8.21 -13.43
N LEU A 108 -4.76 -9.11 -12.83
CA LEU A 108 -4.74 -9.33 -11.39
C LEU A 108 -4.15 -8.10 -10.66
N SER A 109 -3.09 -7.50 -11.18
CA SER A 109 -2.51 -6.27 -10.63
C SER A 109 -3.49 -5.09 -10.64
N MET A 110 -4.29 -4.93 -11.71
CA MET A 110 -5.32 -3.89 -11.82
C MET A 110 -6.47 -4.13 -10.83
N LEU A 111 -6.87 -5.39 -10.64
CA LEU A 111 -7.90 -5.77 -9.69
C LEU A 111 -7.47 -5.49 -8.25
N VAL A 112 -6.26 -5.92 -7.88
CA VAL A 112 -5.69 -5.68 -6.55
C VAL A 112 -5.51 -4.19 -6.30
N GLY A 113 -5.04 -3.42 -7.30
CA GLY A 113 -4.94 -1.97 -7.22
C GLY A 113 -6.28 -1.26 -6.93
N ARG A 114 -7.42 -1.89 -7.25
CA ARG A 114 -8.78 -1.42 -6.90
C ARG A 114 -9.23 -1.91 -5.52
N ILE A 115 -8.97 -3.17 -5.18
CA ILE A 115 -9.45 -3.82 -3.95
C ILE A 115 -8.64 -3.38 -2.73
N GLY A 116 -7.37 -3.01 -2.90
CA GLY A 116 -6.42 -2.74 -1.82
C GLY A 116 -6.95 -1.91 -0.63
N PRO A 117 -7.56 -0.73 -0.85
CA PRO A 117 -8.09 0.07 0.25
C PRO A 117 -9.28 -0.57 0.98
N LEU A 118 -10.14 -1.28 0.25
CA LEU A 118 -11.30 -1.99 0.82
C LEU A 118 -10.85 -3.19 1.65
N ALA A 119 -9.88 -3.98 1.15
CA ALA A 119 -9.33 -5.12 1.87
C ALA A 119 -8.68 -4.70 3.20
N VAL A 120 -7.89 -3.62 3.18
CA VAL A 120 -7.27 -3.10 4.40
C VAL A 120 -8.33 -2.59 5.38
N LEU A 121 -9.36 -1.87 4.89
CA LEU A 121 -10.47 -1.47 5.75
C LEU A 121 -11.14 -2.69 6.39
N THR A 122 -11.47 -3.75 5.64
CA THR A 122 -12.13 -4.94 6.21
C THR A 122 -11.26 -5.75 7.16
N LEU A 123 -9.95 -5.85 6.90
CA LEU A 123 -9.02 -6.62 7.74
C LEU A 123 -8.71 -5.89 9.06
N PHE A 124 -8.63 -4.56 9.03
CA PHE A 124 -8.22 -3.75 10.18
C PHE A 124 -9.35 -3.04 10.90
N ALA A 125 -10.53 -2.89 10.29
CA ALA A 125 -11.70 -2.36 10.98
C ALA A 125 -12.10 -3.23 12.19
N GLY A 126 -11.65 -4.49 12.23
CA GLY A 126 -12.07 -5.43 13.24
C GLY A 126 -13.58 -5.70 13.14
N ASP A 127 -14.02 -6.76 13.79
CA ASP A 127 -15.45 -6.96 13.99
C ASP A 127 -15.96 -5.86 14.94
N PRO A 128 -16.89 -4.98 14.52
CA PRO A 128 -17.43 -3.92 15.39
C PRO A 128 -18.06 -4.48 16.68
N ASP A 129 -18.48 -5.75 16.65
CA ASP A 129 -19.15 -6.44 17.76
C ASP A 129 -18.20 -7.32 18.58
N ARG A 130 -16.89 -7.33 18.31
CA ARG A 130 -15.94 -8.05 19.18
C ARG A 130 -15.60 -7.20 20.40
N PRO A 131 -16.04 -7.55 21.61
CA PRO A 131 -15.45 -6.98 22.82
C PRO A 131 -13.96 -7.33 22.79
N SER A 132 -13.11 -6.31 22.75
CA SER A 132 -11.67 -6.46 22.93
C SER A 132 -11.45 -7.01 24.34
N THR A 133 -11.39 -8.34 24.44
CA THR A 133 -11.05 -9.03 25.69
C THR A 133 -9.69 -8.49 26.11
N PRO A 134 -9.56 -7.83 27.28
CA PRO A 134 -8.25 -7.38 27.74
C PRO A 134 -7.33 -8.60 27.78
N PRO A 135 -6.11 -8.50 27.24
CA PRO A 135 -5.20 -9.64 27.17
C PRO A 135 -4.97 -10.16 28.60
N THR A 136 -5.39 -11.41 28.86
CA THR A 136 -5.26 -12.08 30.16
C THR A 136 -3.80 -12.23 30.59
N VAL A 137 -2.85 -12.04 29.67
CA VAL A 137 -1.41 -12.11 29.91
C VAL A 137 -0.74 -10.84 29.37
N HIS A 138 -0.24 -10.00 30.27
CA HIS A 138 0.64 -8.90 29.93
C HIS A 138 2.09 -9.42 29.87
N TYR A 139 2.71 -9.31 28.71
CA TYR A 139 4.14 -9.59 28.54
C TYR A 139 4.95 -8.34 28.91
N PRO A 140 6.13 -8.50 29.54
CA PRO A 140 7.01 -7.38 29.84
C PRO A 140 7.48 -6.71 28.53
N PRO A 141 7.52 -5.37 28.46
CA PRO A 141 8.00 -4.67 27.29
C PRO A 141 9.51 -4.92 27.13
N GLU A 142 9.90 -5.58 26.05
CA GLU A 142 11.29 -5.76 25.67
C GLU A 142 11.67 -4.67 24.67
N SER A 143 12.71 -3.90 24.98
CA SER A 143 13.23 -2.89 24.06
C SER A 143 14.06 -3.59 22.99
N VAL A 144 13.45 -3.84 21.82
CA VAL A 144 14.20 -4.25 20.64
C VAL A 144 14.95 -3.03 20.12
N THR A 145 16.28 -3.10 20.13
CA THR A 145 17.14 -2.08 19.52
C THR A 145 16.94 -2.14 18.00
N LEU A 146 16.05 -1.30 17.51
CA LEU A 146 16.03 -0.88 16.11
C LEU A 146 17.14 0.16 16.02
N GLY A 147 18.18 -0.15 15.24
CA GLY A 147 19.47 0.55 15.21
C GLY A 147 19.41 2.08 15.09
#